data_AF-A0A267T8U6-F1
#
_entry.id   AF-A0A267T8U6-F1
#
_cell.length_a   1.000
_cell.length_b   1.000
_cell.length_c   1.000
_cell.angle_alpha   90.00
_cell.angle_beta   90.00
_cell.angle_gamma   90.00
#
_symmetry.space_group_name_H-M   'P 1'
#
loop_
_entity.id
_entity.type
_entity.pdbx_description
1 polymer ?
#
loop_
_entity_poly.entity_id
_entity_poly.type
_entity_poly.pdbx_seq_one_letter_code
_entity_poly.pdbx_strand_id
1 'polypeptide(L)'
;MTLRALDSEENEDLVRIMNNVMDKEGLKTGQSVIEFIIRDYIRKKNELYNVREDFTKYRQNAEKEIKTLTEDNKGMKDTMKLFNEFSKMVKKYDK
;
A
#
# COMPACT_ATOMS: atom_id res chain seq x y z
N MET A 1 -26.63 27.28 -12.74
CA MET A 1 -25.96 27.17 -14.05
C MET A 1 -26.11 25.72 -14.52
N THR A 2 -26.72 25.49 -15.68
CA THR A 2 -26.90 24.15 -16.26
C THR A 2 -25.66 23.74 -17.05
N LEU A 3 -25.28 22.44 -17.03
CA LEU A 3 -24.11 21.90 -17.72
C LEU A 3 -24.08 22.15 -19.24
N ARG A 4 -25.22 22.53 -19.83
CA ARG A 4 -25.37 22.94 -21.24
C ARG A 4 -24.39 24.04 -21.71
N ALA A 5 -23.80 24.81 -20.80
CA ALA A 5 -22.79 25.82 -21.16
C ALA A 5 -21.39 25.22 -21.45
N LEU A 6 -21.18 23.92 -21.16
CA LEU A 6 -19.96 23.17 -21.39
C LEU A 6 -20.11 22.13 -22.52
N ASP A 7 -21.20 22.18 -23.27
CA ASP A 7 -21.57 21.21 -24.32
C ASP A 7 -20.80 21.48 -25.62
N SER A 8 -19.46 21.47 -25.54
CA SER A 8 -18.54 21.47 -26.69
C SER A 8 -17.85 20.11 -26.78
N GLU A 9 -17.47 19.67 -27.98
CA GLU A 9 -16.73 18.39 -28.19
C GLU A 9 -15.49 18.28 -27.28
N GLU A 10 -14.79 19.40 -27.01
CA GLU A 10 -13.63 19.43 -26.12
C GLU A 10 -13.93 19.09 -24.65
N ASN A 11 -15.18 19.22 -24.22
CA ASN A 11 -15.60 19.07 -22.82
C ASN A 11 -16.57 17.89 -22.59
N GLU A 12 -16.82 17.09 -23.61
CA GLU A 12 -17.78 15.96 -23.56
C GLU A 12 -17.46 14.98 -22.43
N ASP A 13 -16.18 14.65 -22.24
CA ASP A 13 -15.72 13.78 -21.16
C ASP A 13 -16.01 14.35 -19.77
N LEU A 14 -15.81 15.66 -19.60
CA LEU A 14 -16.06 16.34 -18.33
C LEU A 14 -17.56 16.35 -18.02
N VAL A 15 -18.39 16.70 -19.01
CA VAL A 15 -19.85 16.70 -18.89
C VAL A 15 -20.38 15.29 -18.57
N ARG A 16 -19.84 14.26 -19.24
CA ARG A 16 -20.17 12.85 -18.96
C ARG A 16 -19.84 12.45 -17.53
N ILE A 17 -18.65 12.81 -17.04
CA ILE A 17 -18.24 12.52 -15.65
C ILE A 17 -19.18 13.23 -14.67
N MET A 18 -19.49 14.51 -14.92
CA MET A 18 -20.37 15.29 -14.05
C MET A 18 -21.80 14.72 -14.02
N ASN A 19 -22.36 14.34 -15.18
CA ASN A 19 -23.67 13.70 -15.25
C ASN A 19 -23.69 12.36 -14.51
N ASN A 20 -22.65 11.52 -14.67
CA ASN A 20 -22.55 10.26 -13.93
C ASN A 20 -22.53 10.48 -12.41
N VAL A 21 -21.82 11.51 -11.94
CA VAL A 21 -21.80 11.88 -10.51
C VAL A 21 -23.17 12.42 -10.07
N MET A 22 -23.85 13.20 -10.91
CA MET A 22 -25.22 13.67 -10.63
C MET A 22 -26.17 12.51 -10.39
N ASP A 23 -26.20 11.56 -11.33
CA ASP A 23 -27.13 10.44 -11.30
C ASP A 23 -26.85 9.49 -10.14
N LYS A 24 -25.57 9.17 -9.92
CA LYS A 24 -25.16 8.23 -8.88
C LYS A 24 -25.38 8.78 -7.47
N GLU A 25 -25.09 10.06 -7.26
CA GLU A 25 -25.12 10.68 -5.93
C GLU A 25 -26.41 11.50 -5.70
N GLY A 26 -27.35 11.49 -6.66
CA GLY A 26 -28.64 12.17 -6.57
C GLY A 26 -28.54 13.70 -6.57
N LEU A 27 -27.52 14.27 -7.20
CA LEU A 27 -27.24 15.71 -7.19
C LEU A 27 -28.01 16.42 -8.31
N LYS A 28 -28.63 17.55 -7.98
CA LYS A 28 -29.53 18.28 -8.90
C LYS A 28 -28.89 19.47 -9.61
N THR A 29 -27.69 19.89 -9.18
CA THR A 29 -27.03 21.08 -9.74
C THR A 29 -25.57 20.82 -10.04
N GLY A 30 -25.05 21.45 -11.09
CA GLY A 30 -23.62 21.35 -11.44
C GLY A 30 -22.69 21.86 -10.34
N GLN A 31 -23.12 22.85 -9.54
CA GLN A 31 -22.35 23.31 -8.38
C GLN A 31 -22.21 22.20 -7.33
N SER A 32 -23.31 21.54 -6.97
CA SER A 32 -23.28 20.44 -6.00
C SER A 32 -22.39 19.29 -6.45
N VAL A 33 -22.32 19.02 -7.76
CA VAL A 33 -21.43 18.01 -8.35
C VAL A 33 -19.98 18.39 -8.21
N ILE A 34 -19.63 19.64 -8.53
CA ILE A 34 -18.27 20.13 -8.38
C ILE A 34 -17.84 20.06 -6.91
N GLU A 35 -18.69 20.52 -6.00
CA GLU A 35 -18.43 20.44 -4.55
C GLU A 35 -18.23 18.98 -4.09
N PHE A 36 -19.05 18.05 -4.60
CA PHE A 36 -18.91 16.63 -4.31
C PHE A 36 -17.58 16.08 -4.83
N ILE A 37 -17.25 16.32 -6.10
CA ILE A 37 -16.01 15.83 -6.74
C ILE A 37 -14.79 16.36 -5.98
N ILE A 38 -14.77 17.63 -5.59
CA ILE A 38 -13.67 18.21 -4.82
C ILE A 38 -13.52 17.53 -3.46
N ARG A 39 -14.62 17.34 -2.73
CA ARG A 39 -14.60 16.65 -1.42
C ARG A 39 -14.16 15.20 -1.56
N ASP A 40 -14.67 14.49 -2.55
CA ASP A 40 -14.31 13.10 -2.81
C ASP A 40 -12.84 12.98 -3.19
N TYR A 41 -12.33 13.86 -4.05
CA TYR A 41 -10.91 13.91 -4.41
C TYR A 41 -10.02 14.11 -3.18
N ILE A 42 -10.34 15.07 -2.31
CA ILE A 42 -9.57 15.31 -1.07
C ILE A 42 -9.60 14.06 -0.18
N ARG A 43 -10.78 13.44 -0.01
CA ARG A 43 -10.93 12.20 0.76
C ARG A 43 -10.07 11.09 0.18
N LYS A 44 -10.17 10.82 -1.13
CA LYS A 44 -9.41 9.77 -1.83
C LYS A 44 -7.91 10.03 -1.78
N LYS A 45 -7.48 11.28 -1.87
CA LYS A 45 -6.08 11.68 -1.69
C LYS A 45 -5.57 11.34 -0.29
N ASN A 46 -6.36 11.62 0.75
CA ASN A 46 -6.01 11.28 2.13
C ASN A 46 -6.01 9.76 2.37
N GLU A 47 -6.99 9.04 1.85
CA GLU A 47 -7.02 7.57 1.87
C GLU A 47 -5.76 6.98 1.23
N LEU A 48 -5.37 7.47 0.05
CA LEU A 48 -4.15 7.03 -0.64
C LEU A 48 -2.89 7.34 0.16
N TYR A 49 -2.83 8.51 0.81
CA TYR A 49 -1.71 8.86 1.69
C TYR A 49 -1.59 7.87 2.85
N ASN A 50 -2.68 7.57 3.54
CA ASN A 50 -2.69 6.62 4.66
C ASN A 50 -2.27 5.22 4.22
N VAL A 51 -2.81 4.72 3.10
CA VAL A 51 -2.43 3.41 2.55
C VAL A 51 -0.93 3.35 2.22
N ARG A 52 -0.36 4.42 1.68
CA ARG A 52 1.08 4.50 1.40
C ARG A 52 1.91 4.51 2.68
N GLU A 53 1.45 5.22 3.71
CA GLU A 53 2.12 5.26 5.00
C GLU A 53 2.12 3.87 5.66
N ASP A 54 0.96 3.21 5.70
CA ASP A 54 0.82 1.86 6.25
C ASP A 54 1.67 0.85 5.47
N PHE A 55 1.63 0.89 4.13
CA PHE A 55 2.48 0.04 3.31
C PHE A 55 3.97 0.24 3.61
N THR A 56 4.39 1.49 3.82
CA THR A 56 5.79 1.81 4.16
C THR A 56 6.17 1.22 5.52
N LYS A 57 5.28 1.33 6.52
CA LYS A 57 5.49 0.72 7.85
C LYS A 57 5.58 -0.80 7.76
N TYR A 58 4.66 -1.45 7.05
CA TYR A 58 4.67 -2.89 6.83
C TYR A 58 5.97 -3.35 6.15
N ARG A 59 6.42 -2.63 5.11
CA ARG A 59 7.68 -2.93 4.42
C ARG A 59 8.88 -2.84 5.36
N GLN A 60 8.97 -1.77 6.14
CA GLN A 60 10.07 -1.58 7.10
C GLN A 60 10.08 -2.67 8.19
N ASN A 61 8.91 -3.08 8.68
CA ASN A 61 8.80 -4.14 9.67
C ASN A 61 9.21 -5.50 9.07
N ALA A 62 8.76 -5.81 7.85
CA ALA A 62 9.15 -7.02 7.14
C ALA A 62 10.67 -7.06 6.88
N GLU A 63 11.26 -5.95 6.45
CA GLU A 63 12.72 -5.84 6.25
C GLU A 63 13.50 -6.10 7.55
N LYS A 64 13.02 -5.56 8.68
CA LYS A 64 13.61 -5.83 10.00
C LYS A 64 13.50 -7.30 10.39
N GLU A 65 12.32 -7.90 10.23
CA GLU A 65 12.09 -9.30 10.57
C GLU A 65 12.93 -10.24 9.70
N ILE A 66 13.02 -9.99 8.39
CA ILE A 66 13.89 -10.72 7.48
C ILE A 66 15.35 -10.62 7.92
N LYS A 67 15.81 -9.43 8.33
CA LYS A 67 17.16 -9.24 8.82
C LYS A 67 17.43 -10.06 10.08
N THR A 68 16.54 -9.99 11.06
CA THR A 68 16.63 -10.77 12.30
C THR A 68 16.67 -12.27 12.01
N LEU A 69 15.74 -12.79 11.21
CA LEU A 69 15.70 -14.20 10.84
C LEU A 69 16.95 -14.64 10.07
N THR A 70 17.55 -13.75 9.27
CA THR A 70 18.79 -14.02 8.55
C THR A 70 19.97 -14.14 9.52
N GLU A 71 20.05 -13.24 10.51
CA GLU A 71 21.08 -13.27 11.55
C GLU A 71 20.95 -14.51 12.44
N ASP A 72 19.72 -14.85 12.85
CA ASP A 72 19.44 -16.04 13.66
C ASP A 72 19.81 -17.32 12.92
N ASN A 73 19.41 -17.46 11.65
CA ASN A 73 19.78 -18.60 10.82
C ASN A 73 21.29 -18.76 10.66
N LYS A 74 22.02 -17.64 10.53
CA LYS A 74 23.48 -17.67 10.48
C LYS A 74 24.06 -18.17 11.81
N GLY A 75 23.58 -17.66 12.94
CA GLY A 75 23.99 -18.09 14.27
C GLY A 75 23.73 -19.59 14.52
N MET A 76 22.55 -20.08 14.14
CA MET A 76 22.22 -21.51 14.21
C MET A 76 23.16 -22.35 13.35
N LYS A 77 23.44 -21.92 12.11
CA LYS A 77 24.35 -22.64 11.21
C LYS A 77 25.76 -22.74 11.79
N ASP A 78 26.27 -21.67 12.38
CA ASP A 78 27.60 -21.67 12.98
C ASP A 78 27.64 -22.52 14.26
N THR A 79 26.57 -22.49 15.08
CA THR A 79 26.41 -23.38 16.23
C THR A 79 26.40 -24.85 15.82
N MET A 80 25.68 -25.20 14.74
CA MET A 80 25.64 -26.57 14.22
C MET A 80 27.02 -27.05 13.72
N LYS A 81 27.82 -26.16 13.11
CA LYS A 81 29.20 -26.50 12.72
C LYS A 81 30.05 -26.82 13.94
N LEU A 82 30.03 -25.95 14.95
CA LEU A 82 30.77 -26.16 16.20
C LEU A 82 30.35 -27.45 16.90
N PHE A 83 29.04 -27.72 16.95
CA PHE A 83 28.52 -28.96 17.54
C PHE A 83 29.00 -30.20 16.78
N ASN A 84 29.04 -30.15 15.44
CA ASN A 84 29.56 -31.24 14.62
C ASN A 84 31.07 -31.46 14.83
N GLU A 85 31.85 -30.39 14.95
CA GLU A 85 33.28 -30.48 15.26
C GLU A 85 33.53 -31.06 16.65
N PHE A 86 32.79 -30.57 17.65
CA PHE A 86 32.81 -31.11 19.01
C PHE A 86 32.46 -32.61 19.03
N SER A 87 31.38 -33.01 18.35
CA SER A 87 30.95 -34.41 18.28
C SER A 87 32.01 -35.32 17.66
N LYS A 88 32.74 -34.84 16.63
CA LYS A 88 33.87 -35.57 16.04
C LYS A 88 35.04 -35.70 17.01
N MET A 89 35.34 -34.65 17.77
CA MET A 89 36.38 -34.66 18.79
C MET A 89 36.07 -35.70 19.88
N VAL A 90 34.85 -35.67 20.45
CA VAL A 90 34.44 -36.62 21.50
C VAL A 90 34.58 -38.07 21.01
N LYS A 91 34.09 -38.39 19.81
CA LYS A 91 34.23 -39.73 19.20
C LYS A 91 35.68 -40.18 18.99
N LYS A 92 36.63 -39.25 18.89
CA LYS A 92 38.06 -39.56 18.73
C LYS A 92 38.71 -39.95 20.07
N TYR A 93 38.21 -39.43 21.19
CA TYR A 93 38.73 -39.71 22.54
C TYR A 93 38.01 -40.88 23.23
N ASP A 94 36.90 -41.36 22.69
CA ASP A 94 36.14 -42.53 23.15
C ASP A 94 36.66 -43.87 22.56
N LYS A 95 37.86 -43.85 21.95
CA LYS A 95 38.60 -45.00 21.40
C LYS A 95 39.91 -45.19 22.14
#